data_AF-A0A4Z2I780-F1
#
_entry.id   AF-A0A4Z2I780-F1
#
_cell.length_a   1.000
_cell.length_b   1.000
_cell.length_c   1.000
_cell.angle_alpha   90.00
_cell.angle_beta   90.00
_cell.angle_gamma   90.00
#
_symmetry.space_group_name_H-M   'P 1'
#
loop_
_entity.id
_entity.type
_entity.pdbx_description
1 polymer ?
#
loop_
_entity_poly.entity_id
_entity_poly.type
_entity_poly.pdbx_seq_one_letter_code
_entity_poly.pdbx_strand_id
1 'polypeptide(L)'
;MMGSYECRCREGFLLSDNQHTCIQRPKVQSDNSKDGPTCMDKNHGCAHICRETQKGGIACECRPGFQLTRNMKECKCKSLRGTHTHTHTHTHTLRKHSRRRIYRLLMKR
;
A
#
# COMPACT_ATOMS: atom_id res chain seq x y z
N MET A 1 -5.35 40.93 41.43
CA MET A 1 -5.00 40.66 40.02
C MET A 1 -4.76 39.17 39.88
N MET A 2 -5.70 38.43 39.29
CA MET A 2 -5.50 37.01 38.99
C MET A 2 -4.97 36.94 37.55
N GLY A 3 -3.73 36.49 37.39
CA GLY A 3 -3.13 36.24 36.08
C GLY A 3 -3.52 34.86 35.58
N SER A 4 -3.93 34.75 34.32
CA SER A 4 -4.11 33.47 33.63
C SER A 4 -2.77 33.00 33.05
N TYR A 5 -2.44 31.72 33.21
CA TYR A 5 -1.30 31.09 32.54
C TYR A 5 -1.82 30.08 31.50
N GLU A 6 -1.08 29.94 30.40
CA GLU A 6 -1.37 28.97 29.35
C GLU A 6 -0.11 28.14 29.09
N CYS A 7 -0.24 26.81 29.15
CA CYS A 7 0.84 25.90 28.84
C CYS A 7 0.89 25.63 27.32
N ARG A 8 2.12 25.58 26.76
CA ARG A 8 2.35 25.23 25.35
C ARG A 8 3.43 24.16 25.24
N CYS A 9 3.23 23.24 24.30
CA CYS A 9 4.16 22.16 24.03
C CYS A 9 5.12 22.48 22.86
N ARG A 10 6.29 21.84 22.87
CA ARG A 10 7.25 21.88 21.75
C ARG A 10 6.69 21.14 20.54
N GLU A 11 7.26 21.41 19.36
CA GLU A 11 6.88 20.72 18.12
C GLU A 11 6.93 19.20 18.27
N GLY A 12 5.94 18.51 17.69
CA GLY A 12 5.80 17.05 17.80
C GLY A 12 5.05 16.55 19.04
N PHE A 13 4.64 17.45 19.95
CA PHE A 13 3.86 17.11 21.13
C PHE A 13 2.48 17.82 21.10
N LEU A 14 1.51 17.25 21.83
CA LEU A 14 0.17 17.80 22.06
C LEU A 14 -0.03 17.97 23.55
N LEU A 15 -0.73 19.03 23.95
CA LEU A 15 -1.13 19.20 25.34
C LEU A 15 -2.26 18.20 25.64
N SER A 16 -2.08 17.41 26.69
CA SER A 16 -3.06 16.45 27.18
C SER A 16 -4.26 17.17 27.80
N ASP A 17 -5.37 16.45 28.00
CA ASP A 17 -6.62 16.98 28.55
C ASP A 17 -6.46 17.58 29.97
N ASN A 18 -5.39 17.20 30.67
CA ASN A 18 -5.03 17.75 31.97
C ASN A 18 -4.36 19.14 31.90
N GLN A 19 -4.17 19.70 30.70
CA GLN A 19 -3.59 21.03 30.42
C GLN A 19 -2.16 21.26 30.91
N HIS A 20 -1.47 20.23 31.40
CA HIS A 20 -0.14 20.35 31.98
C HIS A 20 0.86 19.31 31.44
N THR A 21 0.39 18.25 30.79
CA THR A 21 1.25 17.18 30.27
C THR A 21 1.33 17.25 28.75
N CYS A 22 2.54 17.31 28.20
CA CYS A 22 2.77 17.19 26.76
C CYS A 22 2.90 15.72 26.38
N ILE A 23 1.91 15.19 25.65
CA ILE A 23 1.94 13.83 25.09
C ILE A 23 2.53 13.87 23.68
N GLN A 24 3.26 12.82 23.29
CA GLN A 24 3.78 12.73 21.93
C GLN A 24 2.62 12.62 20.94
N ARG A 25 2.68 13.38 19.83
CA ARG A 25 1.68 13.27 18.77
C ARG A 25 1.62 11.81 18.31
N PRO A 26 0.46 11.12 18.43
CA PRO A 26 0.32 9.79 17.87
C PRO A 26 0.57 9.91 16.37
N LYS A 27 1.51 9.11 15.84
CA LYS A 27 1.79 9.00 14.40
C LYS A 27 0.66 8.22 13.72
N VAL A 28 -0.58 8.62 13.94
CA VAL A 28 -1.73 8.06 13.25
C VAL A 28 -2.07 9.05 12.15
N GLN A 29 -1.43 8.83 10.99
CA GLN A 29 -2.06 8.98 9.69
C GLN A 29 -2.93 10.25 9.57
N SER A 30 -2.34 11.42 9.80
CA SER A 30 -2.98 12.68 9.41
C SER A 30 -2.63 12.94 7.95
N ASP A 31 -3.67 13.23 7.18
CA ASP A 31 -3.81 13.34 5.72
C ASP A 31 -2.85 14.34 5.01
N ASN A 32 -1.57 14.40 5.37
CA ASN A 32 -0.54 15.16 4.66
C ASN A 32 0.82 14.43 4.77
N SER A 33 0.90 13.34 4.01
CA SER A 33 2.02 12.40 3.88
C SER A 33 3.29 13.10 3.37
N LYS A 34 4.12 13.62 4.29
CA LYS A 34 5.55 13.88 4.00
C LYS A 34 6.43 12.65 4.28
N ASP A 35 5.87 11.65 4.93
CA ASP A 35 6.46 10.31 5.03
C ASP A 35 5.87 9.45 3.90
N GLY A 36 6.72 8.68 3.21
CA GLY A 36 6.30 7.83 2.09
C GLY A 36 5.31 6.72 2.50
N PRO A 37 4.76 5.96 1.53
CA PRO A 37 3.91 4.81 1.85
C PRO A 37 4.63 3.85 2.80
N THR A 38 3.85 3.14 3.62
CA THR A 38 4.26 2.06 4.54
C THR A 38 3.79 0.70 4.03
N CYS A 39 4.35 -0.40 4.53
CA CYS A 39 3.93 -1.73 4.10
C CYS A 39 2.54 -2.14 4.62
N MET A 40 2.02 -1.40 5.60
CA MET A 40 0.66 -1.56 6.10
C MET A 40 -0.39 -0.92 5.19
N ASP A 41 0.03 -0.07 4.25
CA ASP A 41 -0.88 0.56 3.31
C ASP A 41 -1.44 -0.45 2.32
N LYS A 42 -2.75 -0.33 2.05
CA LYS A 42 -3.43 -1.12 1.01
C LYS A 42 -2.77 -0.98 -0.36
N ASN A 43 -2.05 0.11 -0.60
CA ASN A 43 -1.31 0.38 -1.82
C ASN A 43 0.15 0.76 -1.53
N HIS A 44 0.89 -0.15 -0.86
CA HIS A 44 2.32 0.02 -0.58
C HIS A 44 3.21 0.02 -1.85
N GLY A 45 2.67 -0.35 -3.01
CA GLY A 45 3.33 -0.17 -4.32
C GLY A 45 4.37 -1.22 -4.70
N CYS A 46 4.55 -2.31 -3.94
CA CYS A 46 5.41 -3.44 -4.34
C CYS A 46 4.59 -4.52 -5.04
N ALA A 47 5.14 -5.15 -6.08
CA ALA A 47 4.45 -6.21 -6.82
C ALA A 47 4.30 -7.52 -6.02
N HIS A 48 5.29 -7.85 -5.18
CA HIS A 48 5.32 -9.12 -4.43
C HIS A 48 5.44 -8.92 -2.92
N ILE A 49 6.64 -8.64 -2.42
CA ILE A 49 6.92 -8.57 -0.99
C ILE A 49 7.30 -7.13 -0.64
N CYS A 50 6.73 -6.60 0.44
CA CYS A 50 7.05 -5.29 1.00
C CYS A 50 7.76 -5.46 2.33
N ARG A 51 8.83 -4.70 2.57
CA ARG A 51 9.52 -4.63 3.86
C ARG A 51 9.79 -3.20 4.25
N GLU A 52 9.64 -2.91 5.54
CA GLU A 52 10.02 -1.63 6.12
C GLU A 52 11.53 -1.62 6.38
N THR A 53 12.17 -0.53 5.98
CA THR A 53 13.59 -0.28 6.21
C THR A 53 13.77 0.42 7.56
N GLN A 54 14.92 0.20 8.19
CA GLN A 54 15.27 0.82 9.48
C GLN A 54 15.25 2.36 9.46
N LYS A 55 15.31 2.97 8.27
CA LYS A 55 15.26 4.43 8.06
C LYS A 55 13.83 4.98 7.86
N GLY A 56 12.80 4.13 7.98
CA GLY A 56 11.39 4.54 7.83
C GLY A 56 10.88 4.60 6.38
N GLY A 57 11.51 3.88 5.45
CA GLY A 57 11.04 3.76 4.05
C GLY A 57 10.67 2.32 3.66
N ILE A 58 10.09 2.14 2.47
CA ILE A 58 9.78 0.80 1.91
C ILE A 58 10.92 0.25 1.05
N ALA A 59 11.20 -1.03 1.19
CA ALA A 59 11.95 -1.84 0.23
C ALA A 59 11.06 -2.97 -0.33
N CYS A 60 11.08 -3.16 -1.64
CA CYS A 60 10.37 -4.24 -2.29
C CYS A 60 11.29 -5.43 -2.57
N GLU A 61 10.80 -6.64 -2.35
CA GLU A 61 11.50 -7.88 -2.64
C GLU A 61 10.66 -8.78 -3.56
N CYS A 62 11.35 -9.63 -4.33
CA CYS A 62 10.71 -10.55 -5.26
C CYS A 62 10.84 -12.00 -4.80
N ARG A 63 9.77 -12.77 -4.98
CA ARG A 63 9.79 -14.23 -4.80
C ARG A 63 10.84 -14.91 -5.70
N PRO A 64 11.32 -16.11 -5.34
CA PRO A 64 12.22 -16.90 -6.18
C PRO A 64 11.69 -17.04 -7.62
N GLY A 65 12.60 -16.99 -8.61
CA GLY A 65 12.24 -16.97 -10.03
C GLY A 65 11.90 -15.59 -10.60
N PHE A 66 11.87 -14.53 -9.77
CA PHE A 66 11.64 -13.15 -10.21
C PHE A 66 12.80 -12.22 -9.83
N GLN A 67 12.97 -11.15 -10.60
CA GLN A 67 13.95 -10.10 -10.39
C GLN A 67 13.27 -8.75 -10.30
N LEU A 68 13.69 -7.95 -9.33
CA LEU A 68 13.21 -6.59 -9.15
C LEU A 68 13.65 -5.74 -10.34
N THR A 69 12.73 -4.97 -10.91
CA THR A 69 13.02 -4.07 -12.01
C THR A 69 13.73 -2.80 -11.52
N ARG A 70 14.20 -1.97 -12.45
CA ARG A 70 14.83 -0.67 -12.14
C ARG A 70 13.89 0.30 -11.40
N ASN A 71 12.57 0.08 -11.48
CA ASN A 71 11.58 0.88 -10.77
C ASN A 71 11.50 0.51 -9.27
N MET A 72 12.29 -0.47 -8.80
CA MET A 72 12.35 -0.93 -7.41
C MET A 72 11.02 -1.43 -6.83
N LYS A 73 10.03 -1.67 -7.68
CA LYS A 73 8.64 -1.99 -7.30
C LYS A 73 8.08 -3.21 -8.00
N GLU A 74 8.38 -3.35 -9.30
CA GLU A 74 7.88 -4.45 -10.11
C GLU A 74 8.84 -5.64 -10.09
N CYS A 75 8.30 -6.85 -10.20
CA CYS A 75 9.05 -8.09 -10.29
C CYS A 75 8.82 -8.72 -11.67
N LYS A 76 9.89 -8.93 -12.45
CA LYS A 76 9.85 -9.64 -13.73
C LYS A 76 10.44 -11.03 -13.61
N CYS A 77 9.91 -12.01 -14.34
CA CYS A 77 10.47 -13.36 -14.34
C CYS A 77 11.95 -13.31 -14.72
N LYS A 78 12.80 -13.93 -13.90
CA LYS A 78 14.17 -14.25 -14.27
C LYS A 78 14.05 -15.28 -15.38
N SER A 79 14.28 -14.86 -16.62
CA SER A 79 14.44 -15.79 -17.73
C SER A 79 15.66 -16.66 -17.40
N LEU A 80 15.42 -17.80 -16.79
CA LEU A 80 16.42 -18.84 -16.62
C LEU A 80 16.64 -19.40 -18.03
N ARG A 81 17.78 -19.08 -18.64
CA ARG A 81 18.25 -19.71 -19.89
C ARG A 81 18.67 -21.16 -19.64
N GLY A 82 17.73 -21.99 -19.19
CA GLY A 82 17.91 -23.41 -18.90
C GLY A 82 16.56 -24.13 -18.88
N THR A 83 16.22 -24.73 -20.03
CA THR A 83 15.38 -25.94 -20.25
C THR A 83 14.25 -26.30 -19.27
N HIS A 84 13.45 -25.36 -18.77
CA HIS A 84 12.12 -25.69 -18.23
C HIS A 84 11.06 -24.77 -18.84
N THR A 85 10.30 -25.31 -19.78
CA THR A 85 9.10 -24.71 -20.35
C THR A 85 7.97 -24.69 -19.31
N HIS A 86 7.98 -23.71 -18.41
CA HIS A 86 6.78 -23.40 -17.64
C HIS A 86 5.79 -22.65 -18.55
N THR A 87 4.89 -23.39 -19.19
CA THR A 87 3.71 -22.84 -19.85
C THR A 87 2.73 -22.32 -18.78
N HIS A 88 2.87 -21.05 -18.41
CA HIS A 88 1.82 -20.37 -17.64
C HIS A 88 0.61 -20.14 -18.55
N THR A 89 -0.30 -21.11 -18.59
CA THR A 89 -1.62 -20.93 -19.18
C THR A 89 -2.45 -20.04 -18.25
N HIS A 90 -2.42 -18.72 -18.50
CA HIS A 90 -3.40 -17.81 -17.93
C HIS A 90 -4.77 -18.13 -18.56
N THR A 91 -5.50 -19.05 -17.94
CA THR A 91 -6.93 -19.20 -18.20
C THR A 91 -7.63 -17.97 -17.62
N HIS A 92 -7.81 -16.94 -18.46
CA HIS A 92 -8.80 -15.92 -18.20
C HIS A 92 -10.17 -16.61 -18.18
N THR A 93 -10.58 -17.09 -17.00
CA THR A 93 -11.99 -17.41 -16.77
C THR A 93 -12.74 -16.11 -16.97
N LEU A 94 -13.42 -15.97 -18.11
CA LEU A 94 -14.41 -14.92 -18.30
C LEU A 94 -15.41 -15.09 -17.16
N ARG A 95 -15.26 -14.23 -16.14
CA ARG A 95 -16.21 -14.08 -15.05
C ARG A 95 -17.54 -13.81 -15.72
N LYS A 96 -18.40 -14.83 -15.84
CA LYS A 96 -19.74 -14.71 -16.42
C LYS A 96 -20.56 -13.79 -15.50
N HIS A 97 -20.44 -12.50 -15.73
CA HIS A 97 -21.27 -11.52 -15.06
C HIS A 97 -22.67 -11.58 -15.69
N SER A 98 -23.61 -12.13 -14.90
CA SER A 98 -25.04 -11.84 -14.96
C SER A 98 -25.83 -12.25 -16.22
N ARG A 99 -26.65 -13.29 -16.06
CA ARG A 99 -27.78 -13.73 -16.89
C ARG A 99 -28.83 -12.63 -17.15
N ARG A 100 -28.61 -11.64 -18.02
CA ARG A 100 -29.64 -10.61 -18.33
C ARG A 100 -29.77 -10.16 -19.80
N ARG A 101 -29.27 -10.90 -20.79
CA ARG A 101 -29.46 -10.53 -22.22
C ARG A 101 -29.92 -11.66 -23.16
N ILE A 102 -30.42 -12.77 -22.61
CA ILE A 102 -30.99 -13.87 -23.42
C ILE A 102 -32.37 -13.51 -24.03
N TYR A 103 -33.04 -12.44 -23.59
CA TYR A 103 -34.44 -12.15 -23.98
C TYR A 103 -34.68 -10.90 -24.87
N ARG A 104 -33.67 -10.29 -25.51
CA ARG A 104 -33.90 -9.04 -26.30
C ARG A 104 -33.48 -9.02 -27.77
N LEU A 105 -32.94 -10.11 -28.33
CA LEU A 105 -32.53 -10.15 -29.74
C LEU A 105 -33.18 -11.27 -30.58
N LEU A 106 -34.10 -12.06 -30.01
CA LEU A 106 -34.86 -13.08 -30.74
C LEU A 106 -36.32 -12.67 -31.07
N MET A 107 -36.70 -11.40 -30.84
CA MET A 107 -38.04 -10.87 -31.15
C MET A 107 -37.96 -9.55 -31.93
N LYS A 108 -37.23 -9.55 -33.06
CA LYS A 108 -37.32 -8.51 -34.11
C LYS A 108 -37.36 -9.16 -35.50
N ARG A 109 -38.22 -10.18 -35.64
CA ARG A 109 -38.84 -10.51 -36.93
C ARG A 109 -40.10 -9.68 -37.06
#